data_AF-J5J627-F1
#
_entry.id   AF-J5J627-F1
#
_cell.length_a   1.000
_cell.length_b   1.000
_cell.length_c   1.000
_cell.angle_alpha   90.00
_cell.angle_beta   90.00
_cell.angle_gamma   90.00
#
_symmetry.space_group_name_H-M   'P 1'
#
loop_
_entity.id
_entity.type
_entity.pdbx_description
1 polymer ?
#
loop_
_entity_poly.entity_id
_entity_poly.type
_entity_poly.pdbx_seq_one_letter_code
_entity_poly.pdbx_strand_id
1 'polypeptide(L)'
;MLLRDELFAAIPNVDQIIPLAQLESLPYLRAVVKEALRHGIGTSGRLSRIAPDESFDVADPNTGKSYHIPAGTIVSMSPYRTIMDETIFSDPLGFHPERWLAEDERLDGYLIMFGGGTRVCLGQALAQAELHLMLAKLFRRWGSAGVVGGDETGDRREGDVGVLKIFETTPRDCQMASDYFIPLPYKGSKGLRFLLEAV
;
A
#
# COMPACT_ATOMS: atom_id res chain seq x y z
N MET A 1 -11.98 12.72 -3.36
CA MET A 1 -12.53 12.37 -4.68
C MET A 1 -11.51 12.58 -5.83
N LEU A 2 -10.21 12.65 -5.54
CA LEU A 2 -9.21 13.09 -6.51
C LEU A 2 -8.80 12.02 -7.53
N LEU A 3 -8.80 10.73 -7.13
CA LEU A 3 -8.40 9.63 -8.03
C LEU A 3 -9.29 9.54 -9.27
N ARG A 4 -10.61 9.54 -9.09
CA ARG A 4 -11.53 9.37 -10.21
C ARG A 4 -11.55 10.60 -11.11
N ASP A 5 -11.36 11.80 -10.56
CA ASP A 5 -11.18 13.01 -11.37
C ASP A 5 -9.97 12.89 -12.29
N GLU A 6 -8.81 12.50 -11.75
CA GLU A 6 -7.59 12.27 -12.53
C GLU A 6 -7.79 11.18 -13.59
N LEU A 7 -8.42 10.06 -13.25
CA LEU A 7 -8.65 8.94 -14.18
C LEU A 7 -9.63 9.31 -15.29
N PHE A 8 -10.70 10.06 -15.02
CA PHE A 8 -11.64 10.50 -16.06
C PHE A 8 -10.99 11.49 -17.04
N ALA A 9 -10.12 12.38 -16.54
CA ALA A 9 -9.35 13.28 -17.38
C ALA A 9 -8.31 12.54 -18.23
N ALA A 10 -7.59 11.59 -17.64
CA ALA A 10 -6.52 10.83 -18.32
C ALA A 10 -7.04 9.73 -19.25
N ILE A 11 -8.25 9.20 -19.00
CA ILE A 11 -8.86 8.09 -19.74
C ILE A 11 -10.28 8.48 -20.19
N PRO A 12 -10.45 9.38 -21.17
CA PRO A 12 -11.78 9.78 -21.64
C PRO A 12 -12.56 8.61 -22.24
N ASN A 13 -11.89 7.72 -22.97
CA ASN A 13 -12.47 6.51 -23.56
C ASN A 13 -12.03 5.25 -22.79
N VAL A 14 -13.00 4.54 -22.19
CA VAL A 14 -12.75 3.35 -21.36
C VAL A 14 -12.32 2.11 -22.14
N ASP A 15 -12.49 2.10 -23.46
CA ASP A 15 -12.08 0.99 -24.34
C ASP A 15 -10.70 1.23 -24.96
N GLN A 16 -10.14 2.42 -24.78
CA GLN A 16 -8.78 2.72 -25.20
C GLN A 16 -7.77 2.00 -24.31
N ILE A 17 -6.79 1.34 -24.93
CA ILE A 17 -5.63 0.81 -24.22
C ILE A 17 -4.70 1.98 -23.89
N ILE A 18 -4.52 2.24 -22.59
CA ILE A 18 -3.60 3.25 -22.09
C ILE A 18 -2.25 2.58 -21.80
N PRO A 19 -1.12 3.11 -22.32
CA PRO A 19 0.21 2.59 -22.00
C PRO A 19 0.48 2.64 -20.50
N LEU A 20 1.15 1.60 -19.97
CA LEU A 20 1.49 1.52 -18.55
C LEU A 20 2.27 2.77 -18.08
N ALA A 21 3.26 3.21 -18.84
CA ALA A 21 4.07 4.39 -18.50
C ALA A 21 3.23 5.66 -18.32
N GLN A 22 2.12 5.79 -19.06
CA GLN A 22 1.20 6.91 -18.87
C GLN A 22 0.47 6.81 -17.53
N LEU A 23 0.01 5.61 -17.15
CA LEU A 23 -0.64 5.39 -15.86
C LEU A 23 0.31 5.61 -14.68
N GLU A 24 1.55 5.13 -14.79
CA GLU A 24 2.60 5.32 -13.77
C GLU A 24 3.00 6.80 -13.60
N SER A 25 2.75 7.63 -14.63
CA SER A 25 3.00 9.08 -14.58
C SER A 25 1.88 9.87 -13.88
N LEU A 26 0.71 9.27 -13.66
CA LEU A 26 -0.43 9.94 -13.02
C LEU A 26 -0.14 10.16 -11.53
N PRO A 27 -0.02 11.42 -11.05
CA PRO A 27 0.44 11.71 -9.70
C PRO A 27 -0.42 11.07 -8.61
N TYR A 28 -1.75 11.19 -8.71
CA TYR A 28 -2.65 10.72 -7.66
C TYR A 28 -2.83 9.20 -7.69
N LEU A 29 -2.88 8.58 -8.88
CA LEU A 29 -2.86 7.12 -9.00
C LEU A 29 -1.58 6.53 -8.39
N ARG A 30 -0.41 7.10 -8.70
CA ARG A 30 0.87 6.68 -8.13
C ARG A 30 0.86 6.79 -6.60
N ALA A 31 0.32 7.89 -6.08
CA ALA A 31 0.15 8.12 -4.65
C ALA A 31 -0.78 7.08 -3.99
N VAL A 32 -1.89 6.74 -4.64
CA VAL A 32 -2.82 5.70 -4.20
C VAL A 32 -2.14 4.32 -4.19
N VAL A 33 -1.36 3.99 -5.21
CA VAL A 33 -0.60 2.72 -5.26
C VAL A 33 0.40 2.63 -4.11
N LYS A 34 1.18 3.69 -3.85
CA LYS A 34 2.13 3.73 -2.74
C LYS A 34 1.45 3.57 -1.38
N GLU A 35 0.35 4.30 -1.15
CA GLU A 35 -0.40 4.21 0.10
C GLU A 35 -1.10 2.86 0.29
N ALA A 36 -1.61 2.27 -0.80
CA ALA A 36 -2.17 0.92 -0.79
C ALA A 36 -1.12 -0.15 -0.45
N LEU A 37 0.10 -0.02 -0.97
CA LEU A 37 1.21 -0.90 -0.61
C LEU A 37 1.60 -0.75 0.87
N ARG A 38 1.61 0.49 1.38
CA ARG A 38 1.88 0.76 2.81
C ARG A 38 0.83 0.11 3.70
N HIS A 39 -0.46 0.25 3.38
CA HIS A 39 -1.55 -0.31 4.20
C HIS A 39 -1.75 -1.81 4.04
N GLY A 40 -1.63 -2.32 2.81
CA GLY A 40 -1.94 -3.72 2.48
C GLY A 40 -0.89 -4.72 2.96
N ILE A 41 0.31 -4.24 3.31
CA ILE A 41 1.44 -5.00 3.89
C ILE A 41 1.54 -6.42 3.31
N GLY A 42 1.89 -6.56 2.03
CA GLY A 42 1.88 -7.86 1.36
C GLY A 42 2.63 -8.97 2.11
N THR A 43 3.80 -8.65 2.68
CA THR A 43 4.55 -9.54 3.57
C THR A 43 4.93 -8.81 4.86
N SER A 44 4.52 -9.34 6.02
CA SER A 44 4.93 -8.81 7.33
C SER A 44 6.17 -9.52 7.90
N GLY A 45 6.53 -10.66 7.30
CA GLY A 45 7.69 -11.46 7.67
C GLY A 45 9.00 -10.66 7.66
N ARG A 46 9.84 -10.95 8.64
CA ARG A 46 11.13 -10.29 8.80
C ARG A 46 12.15 -10.94 7.88
N LEU A 47 12.66 -10.18 6.91
CA LEU A 47 13.72 -10.64 6.02
C LEU A 47 15.04 -10.64 6.78
N SER A 48 15.44 -11.81 7.26
CA SER A 48 16.67 -12.01 8.01
C SER A 48 17.90 -11.95 7.10
N ARG A 49 18.96 -11.32 7.60
CA ARG A 49 20.30 -11.29 7.01
C ARG A 49 21.32 -11.78 8.04
N ILE A 50 22.33 -12.48 7.55
CA ILE A 50 23.47 -12.94 8.34
C ILE A 50 24.73 -12.47 7.62
N ALA A 51 25.62 -11.80 8.34
CA ALA A 51 26.98 -11.53 7.88
C ALA A 51 27.89 -12.57 8.56
N PRO A 52 28.31 -13.64 7.85
CA PRO A 52 28.95 -14.80 8.49
C PRO A 52 30.29 -14.45 9.14
N ASP A 53 31.05 -13.53 8.51
CA ASP A 53 32.44 -13.25 8.86
C ASP A 53 32.68 -11.78 9.24
N GLU A 54 31.62 -10.95 9.28
CA GLU A 54 31.73 -9.51 9.55
C GLU A 54 30.94 -9.15 10.81
N SER A 55 31.60 -8.44 11.73
CA SER A 55 30.95 -7.75 12.84
C SER A 55 30.64 -6.30 12.48
N PHE A 56 29.62 -5.71 13.09
CA PHE A 56 29.31 -4.29 12.89
C PHE A 56 28.79 -3.66 14.18
N ASP A 57 29.06 -2.37 14.35
CA ASP A 57 28.55 -1.59 15.48
C ASP A 57 27.31 -0.80 15.04
N VAL A 58 26.26 -0.84 15.86
CA VAL A 58 25.03 -0.07 15.65
C VAL A 58 24.87 0.90 16.81
N ALA A 59 24.82 2.20 16.51
CA ALA A 59 24.48 3.22 17.49
C ALA A 59 22.96 3.35 17.60
N ASP A 60 22.42 3.28 18.81
CA ASP A 60 21.04 3.68 19.08
C ASP A 60 20.95 5.21 19.04
N PRO A 61 20.22 5.80 18.07
CA PRO A 61 20.15 7.24 17.91
C PRO A 61 19.46 7.96 19.09
N ASN A 62 18.67 7.25 19.89
CA ASN A 62 17.95 7.84 21.02
C ASN A 62 18.79 7.88 22.30
N THR A 63 19.64 6.87 22.51
CA THR A 63 20.45 6.75 23.73
C THR A 63 21.92 7.07 23.51
N GLY A 64 22.37 7.14 22.25
CA GLY A 64 23.77 7.25 21.87
C GLY A 64 24.60 6.00 22.19
N LYS A 65 23.98 4.93 22.71
CA LYS A 65 24.67 3.71 23.07
C LYS A 65 25.04 2.93 21.81
N SER A 66 26.30 2.53 21.71
CA SER A 66 26.77 1.65 20.63
C SER A 66 26.62 0.18 21.04
N TYR A 67 26.13 -0.64 20.12
CA TYR A 67 25.95 -2.07 20.26
C TYR A 67 26.84 -2.79 19.26
N HIS A 68 27.74 -3.61 19.76
CA HIS A 68 28.56 -4.48 18.93
C HIS A 68 27.76 -5.73 18.52
N ILE A 69 27.62 -5.96 17.21
CA ILE A 69 26.96 -7.13 16.63
C ILE A 69 28.02 -8.08 16.09
N PRO A 70 28.24 -9.25 16.71
CA PRO A 70 29.24 -10.21 16.26
C PRO A 70 28.92 -10.82 14.89
N ALA A 71 29.96 -11.27 14.20
CA ALA A 71 29.83 -12.09 12.99
C ALA A 71 28.95 -13.33 13.24
N GLY A 72 28.17 -13.72 12.23
CA GLY A 72 27.20 -14.81 12.30
C GLY A 72 25.87 -14.45 12.98
N THR A 73 25.69 -13.22 13.47
CA THR A 73 24.42 -12.80 14.08
C THR A 73 23.32 -12.66 13.04
N ILE A 74 22.15 -13.24 13.32
CA ILE A 74 20.93 -13.05 12.53
C ILE A 74 20.32 -11.69 12.86
N VAL A 75 20.24 -10.80 11.87
CA VAL A 75 19.62 -9.48 12.01
C VAL A 75 18.45 -9.35 11.05
N SER A 76 17.39 -8.69 11.52
CA SER A 76 16.19 -8.44 10.72
C SER A 76 15.47 -7.18 11.19
N MET A 77 14.54 -6.69 10.37
CA MET A 77 13.69 -5.54 10.68
C MET A 77 12.22 -5.91 10.48
N SER A 78 11.33 -5.22 11.19
CA SER A 78 9.89 -5.41 11.01
C SER A 78 9.39 -4.38 10.00
N PRO A 79 8.96 -4.81 8.79
CA PRO A 79 8.37 -3.87 7.84
C PRO A 79 7.14 -3.19 8.42
N TYR A 80 6.28 -3.97 9.10
CA TYR A 80 5.08 -3.47 9.79
C TYR A 80 5.39 -2.32 10.76
N ARG A 81 6.41 -2.45 11.63
CA ARG A 81 6.73 -1.38 12.58
C ARG A 81 7.22 -0.11 11.91
N THR A 82 7.97 -0.22 10.81
CA THR A 82 8.47 0.96 10.08
C THR A 82 7.33 1.74 9.41
N ILE A 83 6.44 1.04 8.71
CA ILE A 83 5.36 1.69 7.96
C ILE A 83 4.17 2.14 8.82
N MET A 84 4.14 1.70 10.08
CA MET A 84 3.15 2.11 11.10
C MET A 84 3.76 3.05 12.16
N ASP A 85 5.01 3.48 11.98
CA ASP A 85 5.65 4.42 12.90
C ASP A 85 5.08 5.83 12.68
N GLU A 86 4.41 6.38 13.70
CA GLU A 86 3.79 7.71 13.65
C GLU A 86 4.81 8.84 13.47
N THR A 87 6.08 8.62 13.81
CA THR A 87 7.17 9.59 13.59
C THR A 87 7.62 9.65 12.13
N ILE A 88 7.31 8.60 11.35
CA ILE A 88 7.60 8.52 9.91
C ILE A 88 6.34 8.84 9.10
N PHE A 89 5.22 8.19 9.45
CA PHE A 89 3.92 8.31 8.79
C PHE A 89 2.89 8.83 9.78
N SER A 90 2.61 10.14 9.74
CA SER A 90 1.53 10.74 10.54
C SER A 90 0.17 10.07 10.25
N ASP A 91 -0.60 9.75 11.29
CA ASP A 91 -1.83 8.95 11.19
C ASP A 91 -1.66 7.71 10.29
N PRO A 92 -0.85 6.73 10.71
CA PRO A 92 -0.49 5.57 9.88
C PRO A 92 -1.68 4.63 9.65
N LEU A 93 -2.72 4.71 10.47
CA LEU A 93 -3.97 3.94 10.32
C LEU A 93 -4.92 4.57 9.30
N GLY A 94 -4.81 5.87 9.04
CA GLY A 94 -5.55 6.55 7.98
C GLY A 94 -4.97 6.29 6.59
N PHE A 95 -5.83 6.22 5.58
CA PHE A 95 -5.43 6.09 4.17
C PHE A 95 -5.27 7.46 3.54
N HIS A 96 -4.02 7.92 3.41
CA HIS A 96 -3.71 9.29 2.98
C HIS A 96 -2.77 9.29 1.76
N PRO A 97 -3.28 9.11 0.53
CA PRO A 97 -2.48 9.21 -0.69
C PRO A 97 -1.70 10.53 -0.80
N GLU A 98 -2.27 11.62 -0.29
CA GLU A 98 -1.73 12.98 -0.40
C GLU A 98 -0.29 13.11 0.14
N ARG A 99 0.12 12.25 1.09
CA ARG A 99 1.49 12.24 1.62
C ARG A 99 2.55 11.93 0.56
N TRP A 100 2.16 11.26 -0.52
CA TRP A 100 3.04 10.87 -1.62
C TRP A 100 3.04 11.88 -2.78
N LEU A 101 2.23 12.93 -2.68
CA LEU A 101 2.21 14.04 -3.63
C LEU A 101 3.24 15.12 -3.28
N ALA A 102 3.62 15.21 -2.00
CA ALA A 102 4.67 16.11 -1.55
C ALA A 102 6.04 15.61 -2.02
N GLU A 103 6.98 16.53 -2.23
CA GLU A 103 8.37 16.25 -2.60
C GLU A 103 9.23 15.70 -1.43
N ASP A 104 8.63 15.18 -0.35
CA ASP A 104 9.40 14.50 0.70
C ASP A 104 9.82 13.11 0.22
N GLU A 105 10.87 13.08 -0.61
CA GLU A 105 11.50 11.86 -1.14
C GLU A 105 11.96 10.90 -0.02
N ARG A 106 12.06 11.37 1.23
CA ARG A 106 12.45 10.54 2.37
C ARG A 106 11.45 9.41 2.61
N LEU A 107 10.14 9.62 2.37
CA LEU A 107 9.12 8.61 2.62
C LEU A 107 9.30 7.37 1.74
N ASP A 108 9.83 7.53 0.52
CA ASP A 108 10.11 6.42 -0.39
C ASP A 108 11.14 5.45 0.20
N GLY A 109 12.12 5.96 0.96
CA GLY A 109 13.11 5.15 1.66
C GLY A 109 12.53 4.26 2.77
N TYR A 110 11.34 4.59 3.28
CA TYR A 110 10.65 3.81 4.31
C TYR A 110 9.57 2.87 3.74
N LEU A 111 9.28 2.93 2.44
CA LEU A 111 8.34 2.02 1.77
C LEU A 111 9.03 0.70 1.37
N ILE A 112 9.45 -0.04 2.39
CA ILE A 112 10.31 -1.24 2.30
C ILE A 112 9.56 -2.54 2.00
N MET A 113 8.36 -2.47 1.43
CA MET A 113 7.47 -3.63 1.22
C MET A 113 8.02 -4.67 0.24
N PHE A 114 8.96 -4.26 -0.62
CA PHE A 114 9.65 -5.14 -1.55
C PHE A 114 11.07 -5.53 -1.09
N GLY A 115 11.46 -5.19 0.14
CA GLY A 115 12.83 -5.32 0.62
C GLY A 115 13.77 -4.32 -0.06
N GLY A 116 15.06 -4.65 -0.16
CA GLY A 116 16.06 -3.76 -0.75
C GLY A 116 17.40 -4.43 -1.03
N GLY A 117 18.30 -3.67 -1.65
CA GLY A 117 19.64 -4.14 -2.03
C GLY A 117 19.59 -5.28 -3.06
N THR A 118 20.57 -6.19 -3.01
CA THR A 118 20.70 -7.31 -3.94
C THR A 118 19.63 -8.40 -3.78
N ARG A 119 18.75 -8.27 -2.77
CA ARG A 119 17.67 -9.22 -2.44
C ARG A 119 16.28 -8.59 -2.55
N VAL A 120 16.19 -7.44 -3.22
CA VAL A 120 14.90 -6.81 -3.54
C VAL A 120 14.00 -7.79 -4.30
N CYS A 121 12.69 -7.68 -4.06
CA CYS A 121 11.69 -8.54 -4.67
C CYS A 121 11.81 -8.52 -6.20
N LEU A 122 12.07 -9.68 -6.80
CA LEU A 122 12.18 -9.83 -8.25
C LEU A 122 10.88 -9.46 -8.98
N GLY A 123 9.74 -9.63 -8.30
CA GLY A 123 8.41 -9.31 -8.83
C GLY A 123 7.99 -7.84 -8.67
N GLN A 124 8.82 -6.96 -8.11
CA GLN A 124 8.43 -5.58 -7.82
C GLN A 124 7.89 -4.84 -9.05
N ALA A 125 8.59 -4.93 -10.19
CA ALA A 125 8.17 -4.24 -11.41
C ALA A 125 6.81 -4.75 -11.93
N LEU A 126 6.57 -6.07 -11.87
CA LEU A 126 5.30 -6.66 -12.27
C LEU A 126 4.16 -6.25 -11.33
N ALA A 127 4.40 -6.30 -10.01
CA ALA A 127 3.41 -5.91 -9.02
C ALA A 127 3.01 -4.44 -9.17
N GLN A 128 3.97 -3.54 -9.41
CA GLN A 128 3.70 -2.12 -9.70
C GLN A 128 2.84 -1.98 -10.95
N ALA A 129 3.18 -2.67 -12.04
CA ALA A 129 2.42 -2.64 -13.28
C ALA A 129 0.96 -3.10 -13.09
N GLU A 130 0.78 -4.23 -12.41
CA GLU A 130 -0.54 -4.81 -12.15
C GLU A 130 -1.39 -3.89 -11.25
N LEU A 131 -0.81 -3.30 -10.20
CA LEU A 131 -1.52 -2.36 -9.33
C LEU A 131 -1.98 -1.11 -10.08
N HIS A 132 -1.13 -0.50 -10.90
CA HIS A 132 -1.52 0.66 -11.70
C HIS A 132 -2.61 0.31 -12.70
N LEU A 133 -2.47 -0.79 -13.45
CA LEU A 133 -3.44 -1.22 -14.44
C LEU A 133 -4.80 -1.58 -13.81
N MET A 134 -4.78 -2.33 -12.71
CA MET A 134 -5.99 -2.79 -12.04
C MET A 134 -6.75 -1.63 -11.41
N LEU A 135 -6.08 -0.81 -10.60
CA LEU A 135 -6.73 0.31 -9.91
C LEU A 135 -7.24 1.36 -10.90
N ALA A 136 -6.46 1.70 -11.94
CA ALA A 136 -6.91 2.63 -12.97
C ALA A 136 -8.18 2.12 -13.67
N LYS A 137 -8.21 0.86 -14.10
CA LYS A 137 -9.38 0.30 -14.78
C LYS A 137 -10.59 0.18 -13.86
N LEU A 138 -10.39 -0.29 -12.63
CA LEU A 138 -11.45 -0.49 -11.66
C LEU A 138 -12.14 0.84 -11.35
N PHE A 139 -11.38 1.84 -10.90
CA PHE A 139 -11.94 3.12 -10.47
C PHE A 139 -12.32 4.05 -11.62
N ARG A 140 -11.85 3.80 -12.85
CA ARG A 140 -12.36 4.48 -14.04
C ARG A 140 -13.73 3.96 -14.50
N ARG A 141 -14.00 2.66 -14.33
CA ARG A 141 -15.23 2.00 -14.82
C ARG A 141 -16.33 1.88 -13.77
N TRP A 142 -15.99 1.82 -12.49
CA TRP A 142 -16.94 1.58 -11.42
C TRP A 142 -17.07 2.80 -10.51
N GLY A 143 -18.33 3.11 -10.18
CA GLY A 143 -18.71 4.05 -9.15
C GLY A 143 -18.43 3.52 -7.74
N SER A 144 -18.65 4.35 -6.73
CA SER A 144 -18.74 3.89 -5.33
C SER A 144 -20.14 4.13 -4.78
N ALA A 145 -20.54 3.33 -3.79
CA ALA A 145 -21.83 3.44 -3.10
C ALA A 145 -21.72 4.07 -1.70
N GLY A 146 -20.67 4.86 -1.44
CA GLY A 146 -20.44 5.57 -0.17
C GLY A 146 -19.21 5.06 0.61
N VAL A 147 -19.07 5.51 1.85
CA VAL A 147 -18.01 5.11 2.79
C VAL A 147 -18.54 4.16 3.87
N VAL A 148 -17.65 3.42 4.55
CA VAL A 148 -18.06 2.54 5.66
C VAL A 148 -18.76 3.37 6.75
N GLY A 149 -20.05 3.10 6.99
CA GLY A 149 -20.86 3.80 7.99
C GLY A 149 -21.34 5.20 7.58
N GLY A 150 -21.15 5.61 6.33
CA GLY A 150 -21.69 6.86 5.76
C GLY A 150 -23.06 6.67 5.09
N ASP A 151 -23.59 7.73 4.47
CA ASP A 151 -24.74 7.64 3.58
C ASP A 151 -24.36 6.92 2.26
N GLU A 152 -25.34 6.30 1.60
CA GLU A 152 -25.11 5.55 0.36
C GLU A 152 -24.81 6.45 -0.86
N THR A 153 -24.58 7.75 -0.64
CA THR A 153 -24.29 8.75 -1.65
C THR A 153 -22.80 8.68 -2.03
N GLY A 154 -22.42 7.64 -2.76
CA GLY A 154 -21.07 7.52 -3.30
C GLY A 154 -20.81 8.35 -4.56
N ASP A 155 -19.67 8.12 -5.19
CA ASP A 155 -19.29 8.79 -6.45
C ASP A 155 -19.87 7.98 -7.63
N ARG A 156 -20.86 8.54 -8.32
CA ARG A 156 -21.48 7.95 -9.51
C ARG A 156 -21.37 8.93 -10.67
N ARG A 157 -20.90 8.46 -11.82
CA ARG A 157 -20.63 9.28 -13.01
C ARG A 157 -21.26 8.67 -14.24
N GLU A 158 -21.48 9.51 -15.25
CA GLU A 158 -21.88 9.02 -16.57
C GLU A 158 -20.83 8.05 -17.13
N GLY A 159 -21.30 6.92 -17.66
CA GLY A 159 -20.44 5.85 -18.19
C GLY A 159 -19.94 4.84 -17.15
N ASP A 160 -20.31 4.99 -15.87
CA ASP A 160 -20.08 3.93 -14.89
C ASP A 160 -20.92 2.69 -15.21
N VAL A 161 -20.31 1.50 -15.09
CA VAL A 161 -21.02 0.22 -15.34
C VAL A 161 -21.79 -0.29 -14.12
N GLY A 162 -21.61 0.37 -12.97
CA GLY A 162 -22.11 -0.08 -11.68
C GLY A 162 -21.42 0.63 -10.53
N VAL A 163 -21.68 0.18 -9.30
CA VAL A 163 -21.04 0.69 -8.09
C VAL A 163 -20.36 -0.43 -7.28
N LEU A 164 -19.22 -0.07 -6.69
CA LEU A 164 -18.53 -0.81 -5.65
C LEU A 164 -19.15 -0.46 -4.30
N LYS A 165 -19.73 -1.44 -3.61
CA LYS A 165 -20.31 -1.29 -2.27
C LYS A 165 -19.57 -2.16 -1.27
N ILE A 166 -19.06 -1.57 -0.20
CA ILE A 166 -18.45 -2.36 0.89
C ILE A 166 -19.52 -3.25 1.52
N PHE A 167 -19.22 -4.53 1.69
CA PHE A 167 -20.19 -5.51 2.16
C PHE A 167 -19.70 -6.20 3.41
N GLU A 168 -20.38 -5.95 4.53
CA GLU A 168 -20.09 -6.57 5.83
C GLU A 168 -18.57 -6.59 6.16
N THR A 169 -17.87 -5.51 5.81
CA THR A 169 -16.44 -5.34 6.05
C THR A 169 -16.25 -4.08 6.88
N THR A 170 -15.42 -4.17 7.90
CA THR A 170 -15.07 -3.08 8.79
C THR A 170 -13.59 -2.73 8.64
N PRO A 171 -13.13 -1.56 9.14
CA PRO A 171 -11.70 -1.24 9.15
C PRO A 171 -10.86 -2.32 9.87
N ARG A 172 -11.43 -2.98 10.88
CA ARG A 172 -10.73 -4.04 11.63
C ARG A 172 -10.43 -5.27 10.77
N ASP A 173 -11.24 -5.57 9.76
CA ASP A 173 -11.01 -6.67 8.81
C ASP A 173 -9.78 -6.45 7.93
N CYS A 174 -9.34 -5.20 7.78
CA CYS A 174 -8.16 -4.82 7.00
C CYS A 174 -6.90 -4.66 7.86
N GLN A 175 -7.00 -4.81 9.18
CA GLN A 175 -5.87 -4.65 10.09
C GLN A 175 -5.22 -5.99 10.41
N MET A 176 -3.89 -6.03 10.39
CA MET A 176 -3.13 -7.18 10.84
C MET A 176 -3.48 -7.52 12.30
N ALA A 177 -3.82 -8.78 12.56
CA ALA A 177 -4.01 -9.31 13.91
C ALA A 177 -2.87 -10.23 14.34
N SER A 178 -2.16 -10.83 13.39
CA SER A 178 -1.00 -11.68 13.67
C SER A 178 0.05 -11.54 12.58
N ASP A 179 1.31 -11.42 13.01
CA ASP A 179 2.49 -11.24 12.17
C ASP A 179 3.08 -12.62 11.81
N TYR A 180 2.76 -13.11 10.61
CA TYR A 180 3.33 -14.33 10.01
C TYR A 180 4.19 -13.95 8.79
N PHE A 181 4.30 -14.81 7.76
CA PHE A 181 4.88 -14.39 6.49
C PHE A 181 3.98 -13.38 5.76
N ILE A 182 2.67 -13.69 5.72
CA ILE A 182 1.60 -12.81 5.25
C ILE A 182 0.76 -12.40 6.47
N PRO A 183 0.36 -11.12 6.61
CA PRO A 183 -0.52 -10.69 7.70
C PRO A 183 -1.79 -11.54 7.76
N LEU A 184 -2.16 -11.99 8.96
CA LEU A 184 -3.45 -12.65 9.16
C LEU A 184 -4.45 -11.70 9.84
N PRO A 185 -5.71 -11.66 9.39
CA PRO A 185 -6.77 -10.91 10.06
C PRO A 185 -7.18 -11.61 11.36
N TYR A 186 -8.00 -10.94 12.17
CA TYR A 186 -8.46 -11.49 13.43
C TYR A 186 -9.36 -12.72 13.23
N LYS A 187 -9.39 -13.62 14.22
CA LYS A 187 -10.25 -14.82 14.18
C LYS A 187 -11.71 -14.41 14.02
N GLY A 188 -12.35 -14.90 12.95
CA GLY A 188 -13.75 -14.60 12.64
C GLY A 188 -13.95 -13.53 11.57
N SER A 189 -12.88 -12.81 11.18
CA SER A 189 -12.92 -11.93 10.00
C SER A 189 -13.31 -12.71 8.75
N LYS A 190 -14.07 -12.05 7.87
CA LYS A 190 -14.41 -12.56 6.54
C LYS A 190 -13.53 -11.92 5.44
N GLY A 191 -12.51 -11.16 5.85
CA GLY A 191 -11.65 -10.38 4.97
C GLY A 191 -12.38 -9.21 4.32
N LEU A 192 -11.72 -8.59 3.35
CA LEU A 192 -12.29 -7.53 2.52
C LEU A 192 -13.34 -8.12 1.58
N ARG A 193 -14.58 -7.64 1.73
CA ARG A 193 -15.71 -8.02 0.88
C ARG A 193 -16.40 -6.77 0.36
N PHE A 194 -16.73 -6.81 -0.93
CA PHE A 194 -17.50 -5.77 -1.59
C PHE A 194 -18.44 -6.41 -2.62
N LEU A 195 -19.55 -5.73 -2.89
CA LEU A 195 -20.49 -6.07 -3.94
C LEU A 195 -20.23 -5.19 -5.16
N LEU A 196 -20.38 -5.80 -6.32
CA LEU A 196 -20.42 -5.13 -7.61
C LEU A 196 -21.87 -5.10 -8.04
N GLU A 197 -22.51 -3.95 -7.88
CA GLU A 197 -23.91 -3.74 -8.29
C GLU A 197 -23.89 -3.05 -9.66
N ALA A 198 -24.17 -3.82 -10.72
CA ALA A 198 -24.28 -3.27 -12.06
C ALA A 198 -25.50 -2.34 -12.18
N VAL A 199 -25.39 -1.31 -13.03
CA VAL A 199 -26.50 -0.41 -13.39
C VAL A 199 -27.37 -1.06 -14.47
#